data_AF-A0A316WF71-F1
#
_entry.id   AF-A0A316WF71-F1
#
_cell.length_a   1.000
_cell.length_b   1.000
_cell.length_c   1.000
_cell.angle_alpha   90.00
_cell.angle_beta   90.00
_cell.angle_gamma   90.00
#
_symmetry.space_group_name_H-M   'P 1'
#
loop_
_entity.id
_entity.type
_entity.pdbx_description
1 polymer ?
#
loop_
_entity_poly.entity_id
_entity_poly.type
_entity_poly.pdbx_seq_one_letter_code
_entity_poly.pdbx_strand_id
1 'polypeptide(L)'
;MITVRNILVEYLVDDPKDLKNYMLDAMDLIHGEAQRKNHEFDGYFGTKWRESSKTLNQFNEHYFDDVDRKWLYVYLSAMIDDEILSFLDDAYEVISQTPLSREKIQLEINKLIEKGTRF
;
A
#
# COMPACT_ATOMS: atom_id res chain seq x y z
N MET A 1 0.94 -21.03 -7.47
CA MET A 1 0.24 -19.93 -6.80
C MET A 1 1.04 -18.68 -7.13
N ILE A 2 0.44 -17.70 -7.80
CA ILE A 2 1.13 -16.43 -8.11
C ILE A 2 1.23 -15.66 -6.80
N THR A 3 2.43 -15.25 -6.41
CA THR A 3 2.68 -14.43 -5.21
C THR A 3 2.90 -12.99 -5.62
N VAL A 4 2.72 -12.04 -4.69
CA VAL A 4 3.07 -10.61 -4.90
C VAL A 4 4.49 -10.49 -5.45
N ARG A 5 5.44 -11.23 -4.86
CA ARG A 5 6.83 -11.29 -5.33
C ARG A 5 6.98 -11.72 -6.80
N ASN A 6 6.20 -12.69 -7.27
CA ASN A 6 6.29 -13.13 -8.67
C ASN A 6 5.83 -12.03 -9.64
N ILE A 7 4.78 -11.28 -9.28
CA ILE A 7 4.26 -10.17 -10.09
C ILE A 7 5.28 -9.04 -10.14
N LEU A 8 5.89 -8.71 -8.99
CA LEU A 8 6.93 -7.69 -8.89
C LEU A 8 8.14 -8.00 -9.77
N VAL A 9 8.58 -9.26 -9.82
CA VAL A 9 9.70 -9.69 -10.66
C VAL A 9 9.37 -9.59 -12.16
N GLU A 10 8.15 -9.92 -12.57
CA GLU A 10 7.74 -9.82 -13.98
C GLU A 10 7.78 -8.36 -14.49
N TYR A 11 7.31 -7.41 -13.69
CA TYR A 11 7.36 -5.98 -14.04
C TYR A 11 8.78 -5.44 -14.25
N LEU A 12 9.74 -5.89 -13.44
CA LEU A 12 11.16 -5.52 -13.58
C LEU A 12 11.80 -6.09 -14.85
N VAL A 13 11.32 -7.23 -15.33
CA VAL A 13 11.82 -7.84 -16.57
C VAL A 13 11.37 -7.03 -17.78
N ASP A 14 10.16 -6.49 -17.74
CA ASP A 14 9.57 -5.74 -18.85
C ASP A 14 10.14 -4.32 -18.99
N ASP A 15 10.30 -3.57 -17.89
CA ASP A 15 11.01 -2.28 -17.89
C ASP A 15 11.84 -2.04 -16.62
N PRO A 16 13.10 -2.49 -16.59
CA PRO A 16 13.95 -2.39 -15.40
C PRO A 16 14.34 -0.95 -15.02
N LYS A 17 14.01 0.05 -15.84
CA LYS A 17 14.33 1.46 -15.58
C LYS A 17 13.15 2.23 -14.98
N ASP A 18 11.93 1.70 -15.06
CA ASP A 18 10.74 2.36 -14.53
C ASP A 18 10.46 2.00 -13.07
N LEU A 19 11.42 2.33 -12.21
CA LEU A 19 11.33 2.08 -10.76
C LEU A 19 10.15 2.84 -10.11
N LYS A 20 9.68 3.91 -10.74
CA LYS A 20 8.56 4.70 -10.24
C LYS A 20 7.24 3.96 -10.42
N ASN A 21 6.94 3.49 -11.62
CA ASN A 21 5.71 2.75 -11.85
C ASN A 21 5.75 1.38 -11.18
N TYR A 22 6.92 0.74 -11.11
CA TYR A 22 7.13 -0.44 -10.27
C TYR A 22 6.67 -0.22 -8.82
N MET A 23 7.10 0.88 -8.19
CA MET A 23 6.73 1.15 -6.80
C MET A 23 5.24 1.45 -6.63
N LEU A 24 4.61 2.13 -7.60
CA LEU A 24 3.16 2.38 -7.57
C LEU A 24 2.38 1.06 -7.63
N ASP A 25 2.72 0.19 -8.58
CA ASP A 25 2.08 -1.11 -8.76
C ASP A 25 2.32 -2.02 -7.55
N ALA A 26 3.53 -2.01 -6.99
CA ALA A 26 3.85 -2.74 -5.77
C ALA A 26 2.97 -2.31 -4.60
N MET A 27 2.83 -0.99 -4.40
CA MET A 27 2.00 -0.45 -3.33
C MET A 27 0.52 -0.79 -3.52
N ASP A 28 0.01 -0.76 -4.75
CA ASP A 28 -1.37 -1.18 -5.04
C ASP A 28 -1.61 -2.67 -4.76
N LEU A 29 -0.66 -3.54 -5.11
CA LEU A 29 -0.74 -4.98 -4.80
C LEU A 29 -0.71 -5.24 -3.30
N ILE A 30 0.22 -4.62 -2.58
CA ILE A 30 0.37 -4.78 -1.13
C ILE A 30 -0.87 -4.22 -0.41
N HIS A 31 -1.43 -3.12 -0.89
CA HIS A 31 -2.68 -2.55 -0.41
C HIS A 31 -3.82 -3.58 -0.53
N GLY A 32 -3.96 -4.23 -1.68
CA GLY A 32 -4.95 -5.31 -1.88
C GLY A 32 -4.79 -6.48 -0.90
N GLU A 33 -3.56 -6.90 -0.60
CA GLU A 33 -3.31 -7.95 0.41
C GLU A 33 -3.67 -7.51 1.83
N ALA A 34 -3.31 -6.28 2.22
CA ALA A 34 -3.68 -5.72 3.52
C ALA A 34 -5.21 -5.59 3.68
N GLN A 35 -5.92 -5.24 2.61
CA GLN A 35 -7.38 -5.23 2.57
C GLN A 35 -7.97 -6.63 2.73
N ARG A 36 -7.42 -7.63 2.02
CA ARG A 36 -7.85 -9.03 2.11
C ARG A 36 -7.70 -9.58 3.54
N LYS A 37 -6.72 -9.07 4.29
CA LYS A 37 -6.50 -9.36 5.71
C LYS A 37 -7.39 -8.57 6.67
N ASN A 38 -8.24 -7.69 6.17
CA ASN A 38 -9.14 -6.82 6.95
C ASN A 38 -8.41 -5.91 7.94
N HIS A 39 -7.23 -5.39 7.59
CA HIS A 39 -6.66 -4.30 8.37
C HIS A 39 -7.59 -3.08 8.29
N GLU A 40 -7.83 -2.42 9.42
CA GLU A 40 -8.75 -1.29 9.49
C GLU A 40 -8.10 -0.19 10.33
N PHE A 41 -8.06 1.00 9.75
CA PHE A 41 -7.54 2.20 10.39
C PHE A 41 -8.58 3.29 10.20
N ASP A 42 -9.13 3.81 11.30
CA ASP A 42 -10.13 4.88 11.32
C ASP A 42 -11.34 4.66 10.37
N GLY A 43 -11.68 3.39 10.11
CA GLY A 43 -12.79 3.02 9.23
C GLY A 43 -12.51 3.17 7.72
N TYR A 44 -11.25 3.41 7.34
CA TYR A 44 -10.80 3.73 5.98
C TYR A 44 -11.35 2.79 4.90
N PHE A 45 -11.27 1.46 5.10
CA PHE A 45 -11.54 0.53 4.01
C PHE A 45 -12.81 -0.27 4.23
N GLY A 46 -12.83 -1.18 5.20
CA GLY A 46 -13.98 -2.07 5.40
C GLY A 46 -15.25 -1.31 5.76
N THR A 47 -15.12 -0.24 6.55
CA THR A 47 -16.27 0.56 6.99
C THR A 47 -16.77 1.47 5.87
N LYS A 48 -15.90 2.27 5.23
CA LYS A 48 -16.29 3.10 4.07
C LYS A 48 -16.82 2.28 2.91
N TRP A 49 -16.22 1.14 2.60
CA TRP A 49 -16.72 0.24 1.55
C TRP A 49 -18.13 -0.25 1.85
N ARG A 50 -18.39 -0.71 3.07
CA ARG A 50 -19.74 -1.12 3.50
C ARG A 50 -20.74 0.02 3.46
N GLU A 51 -20.34 1.23 3.85
CA GLU A 51 -21.19 2.43 3.76
C GLU A 51 -21.52 2.75 2.30
N SER A 52 -20.52 2.85 1.42
CA SER A 52 -20.72 3.15 0.00
C SER A 52 -21.51 2.07 -0.73
N SER A 53 -21.37 0.79 -0.36
CA SER A 53 -22.16 -0.31 -0.95
C SER A 53 -23.66 -0.19 -0.68
N LYS A 54 -24.07 0.52 0.38
CA LYS A 54 -25.48 0.76 0.73
C LYS A 54 -26.08 1.92 -0.08
N THR A 55 -25.26 2.75 -0.69
CA THR A 55 -25.67 3.92 -1.49
C THR A 55 -24.89 3.94 -2.81
N LEU A 56 -25.41 3.22 -3.82
CA LEU A 56 -24.85 3.10 -5.18
C LEU A 56 -24.44 4.43 -5.85
N ASN A 57 -25.00 5.57 -5.43
CA ASN A 57 -24.69 6.90 -5.96
C ASN A 57 -23.60 7.68 -5.18
N GLN A 58 -22.94 7.06 -4.20
CA GLN A 58 -21.98 7.73 -3.30
C GLN A 58 -20.62 7.01 -3.20
N PHE A 59 -20.30 6.12 -4.14
CA PHE A 59 -18.96 5.53 -4.20
C PHE A 59 -17.96 6.62 -4.55
N ASN A 60 -17.14 7.01 -3.57
CA ASN A 60 -16.14 8.06 -3.74
C ASN A 60 -14.85 7.45 -4.27
N GLU A 61 -14.77 7.23 -5.59
CA GLU A 61 -13.58 6.69 -6.27
C GLU A 61 -12.32 7.48 -5.90
N HIS A 62 -12.41 8.81 -5.89
CA HIS A 62 -11.29 9.68 -5.51
C HIS A 62 -10.76 9.45 -4.09
N TYR A 63 -11.59 8.98 -3.16
CA TYR A 63 -11.15 8.66 -1.80
C TYR A 63 -10.33 7.36 -1.77
N PHE A 64 -10.73 6.36 -2.55
CA PHE A 64 -10.06 5.05 -2.63
C PHE A 64 -8.85 5.05 -3.57
N ASP A 65 -8.84 5.92 -4.59
CA ASP A 65 -7.75 6.04 -5.57
C ASP A 65 -6.65 7.02 -5.15
N ASP A 66 -6.79 7.67 -3.99
CA ASP A 66 -5.79 8.57 -3.43
C ASP A 66 -4.51 7.82 -3.05
N VAL A 67 -3.45 8.06 -3.83
CA VAL A 67 -2.15 7.40 -3.67
C VAL A 67 -1.59 7.57 -2.26
N ASP A 68 -1.67 8.78 -1.69
CA ASP A 68 -1.13 9.04 -0.37
C ASP A 68 -1.89 8.24 0.70
N ARG A 69 -3.23 8.12 0.59
CA ARG A 69 -4.02 7.30 1.52
C ARG A 69 -3.70 5.81 1.39
N LYS A 70 -3.60 5.29 0.15
CA LYS A 70 -3.20 3.89 -0.07
C LYS A 70 -1.83 3.62 0.55
N TRP A 71 -0.88 4.52 0.36
CA TRP A 71 0.46 4.41 0.92
C TRP A 71 0.46 4.46 2.44
N LEU A 72 -0.31 5.39 3.03
CA LEU A 72 -0.49 5.46 4.48
C LEU A 72 -1.06 4.15 5.03
N TYR A 73 -2.05 3.56 4.36
CA TYR A 73 -2.66 2.29 4.76
C TYR A 73 -1.67 1.13 4.69
N VAL A 74 -0.87 1.05 3.62
CA VAL A 74 0.19 0.02 3.48
C VAL A 74 1.23 0.17 4.58
N TYR A 75 1.72 1.38 4.86
CA TYR A 75 2.72 1.59 5.90
C TYR A 75 2.19 1.25 7.30
N LEU A 76 0.97 1.68 7.63
CA LEU A 76 0.33 1.32 8.90
C LEU A 76 0.09 -0.18 9.01
N SER A 77 -0.26 -0.85 7.91
CA SER A 77 -0.39 -2.31 7.85
C SER A 77 0.94 -3.02 8.11
N ALA A 78 2.03 -2.57 7.47
CA ALA A 78 3.37 -3.11 7.70
C ALA A 78 3.84 -2.91 9.16
N MET A 79 3.33 -1.88 9.85
CA MET A 79 3.64 -1.67 11.27
C MET A 79 3.04 -2.73 12.20
N ILE A 80 1.98 -3.44 11.78
CA ILE A 80 1.25 -4.40 12.61
C ILE A 80 1.24 -5.84 12.05
N ASP A 81 1.68 -6.04 10.81
CA ASP A 81 1.69 -7.33 10.12
C ASP A 81 3.04 -7.58 9.43
N ASP A 82 3.76 -8.60 9.90
CA ASP A 82 5.08 -8.97 9.39
C ASP A 82 5.03 -9.50 7.94
N GLU A 83 3.91 -10.04 7.47
CA GLU A 83 3.78 -10.48 6.08
C GLU A 83 3.66 -9.27 5.14
N ILE A 84 2.90 -8.25 5.53
CA ILE A 84 2.82 -6.99 4.78
C ILE A 84 4.16 -6.26 4.81
N LEU A 85 4.85 -6.26 5.96
CA LEU A 85 6.21 -5.75 6.07
C LEU A 85 7.16 -6.49 5.10
N SER A 86 7.07 -7.81 5.02
CA SER A 86 7.91 -8.60 4.11
C SER A 86 7.65 -8.25 2.65
N PHE A 87 6.40 -8.06 2.22
CA PHE A 87 6.11 -7.65 0.83
C PHE A 87 6.62 -6.24 0.54
N LEU A 88 6.52 -5.34 1.52
CA LEU A 88 7.02 -3.98 1.39
C LEU A 88 8.55 -3.95 1.35
N ASP A 89 9.23 -4.79 2.14
CA ASP A 89 10.69 -4.94 2.10
C ASP A 89 11.16 -5.47 0.74
N ASP A 90 10.49 -6.51 0.18
CA ASP A 90 10.75 -7.02 -1.17
C ASP A 90 10.65 -5.90 -2.23
N ALA A 91 9.63 -5.02 -2.11
CA ALA A 91 9.48 -3.89 -3.01
C ALA A 91 10.61 -2.86 -2.85
N TYR A 92 11.02 -2.56 -1.61
CA TYR A 92 12.08 -1.60 -1.30
C TYR A 92 13.49 -2.09 -1.64
N GLU A 93 13.74 -3.41 -1.56
CA GLU A 93 15.02 -4.01 -1.93
C GLU A 93 15.34 -3.73 -3.41
N VAL A 94 14.31 -3.82 -4.27
CA VAL A 94 14.44 -3.52 -5.70
C VAL A 94 14.83 -2.07 -5.96
N ILE A 95 14.17 -1.11 -5.31
CA ILE A 95 14.36 0.33 -5.61
C ILE A 95 15.54 0.95 -4.86
N SER A 96 15.86 0.48 -3.66
CA SER A 96 16.81 1.14 -2.76
C SER A 96 18.02 0.30 -2.41
N GLN A 97 17.97 -1.02 -2.65
CA GLN A 97 18.99 -1.99 -2.21
C GLN A 97 19.31 -1.93 -0.71
N THR A 98 18.42 -1.31 0.09
CA THR A 98 18.56 -1.24 1.54
C THR A 98 17.33 -1.83 2.20
N PRO A 99 17.50 -2.65 3.25
CA PRO A 99 16.38 -3.16 4.01
C PRO A 99 15.50 -2.04 4.55
N LEU A 100 14.20 -2.28 4.52
CA LEU A 100 13.19 -1.41 5.07
C LEU A 100 13.05 -1.69 6.57
N SER A 101 13.48 -0.74 7.40
CA SER A 101 13.30 -0.83 8.84
C SER A 101 11.98 -0.19 9.28
N ARG A 102 11.46 -0.59 10.45
CA ARG A 102 10.24 0.02 11.02
C ARG A 102 10.42 1.51 11.30
N GLU A 103 11.63 1.96 11.61
CA GLU A 103 11.94 3.39 11.75
C GLU A 103 11.79 4.14 10.42
N LYS A 104 12.25 3.57 9.30
CA LYS A 104 12.05 4.14 7.98
C LYS A 104 10.55 4.23 7.64
N ILE A 105 9.78 3.17 7.93
CA ILE A 105 8.33 3.16 7.73
C ILE A 105 7.66 4.25 8.58
N GLN A 106 8.06 4.39 9.85
CA GLN A 106 7.54 5.42 10.73
C GLN A 106 7.83 6.83 10.19
N LEU A 107 9.00 7.05 9.59
CA LEU A 107 9.32 8.32 8.94
C LEU A 107 8.41 8.58 7.73
N GLU A 108 8.12 7.59 6.90
CA GLU A 108 7.19 7.74 5.77
C GLU A 108 5.75 8.01 6.23
N ILE A 109 5.30 7.34 7.30
CA ILE A 109 4.00 7.64 7.94
C ILE A 109 3.95 9.10 8.38
N ASN A 110 4.98 9.58 9.08
CA ASN A 110 5.02 10.95 9.58
C ASN A 110 4.95 11.97 8.43
N LYS A 111 5.69 11.74 7.33
CA LYS A 111 5.66 12.61 6.15
C LYS A 111 4.27 12.72 5.53
N LEU A 112 3.56 11.60 5.38
CA LEU A 112 2.19 11.60 4.85
C LEU A 112 1.23 12.33 5.80
N ILE A 113 1.39 12.10 7.11
CA ILE A 113 0.58 12.79 8.12
C ILE A 113 0.84 14.31 8.10
N GLU A 114 2.10 14.74 7.97
CA GLU A 114 2.47 16.16 7.85
C GLU A 114 1.96 16.80 6.56
N LYS A 115 1.88 16.05 5.45
CA LYS A 115 1.28 16.47 4.18
C LYS A 115 -0.24 16.68 4.28
N GLY A 116 -0.88 16.16 5.33
CA GLY A 116 -2.32 16.26 5.56
C GLY A 116 -3.11 15.00 5.18
N THR A 117 -2.43 13.91 4.80
CA THR A 117 -3.08 12.64 4.46
C THR A 117 -3.75 12.04 5.70
N ARG A 118 -5.05 11.77 5.61
CA ARG A 118 -5.87 11.16 6.66
C ARG A 118 -6.90 10.23 6.04
N PHE A 119 -7.37 9.28 6.84
CA PHE A 119 -8.53 8.44 6.52
C PHE A 119 -9.83 9.17 6.87
#